data_AF-A0A9D6X4Z7-F1
#
_entry.id   AF-A0A9D6X4Z7-F1
#
_cell.length_a   1.000
_cell.length_b   1.000
_cell.length_c   1.000
_cell.angle_alpha   90.00
_cell.angle_beta   90.00
_cell.angle_gamma   90.00
#
_symmetry.space_group_name_H-M   'P 1'
#
loop_
_entity.id
_entity.type
_entity.pdbx_description
1 polymer ?
#
loop_
_entity_poly.entity_id
_entity_poly.type
_entity_poly.pdbx_seq_one_letter_code
_entity_poly.pdbx_strand_id
1 'polypeptide(L)'
;MAAESGPSRREFLAQSGRVVAGAGVAALLGNLGGWALSYAADKEPIKIGILHSLSGTMAISEVSLKDVVLMAVEEINAKGGVMGRKIQPVVVDPASNWDLFAEKAKQLLLVDKVAVVFGCWTSVSRKSVLPVFEKNSGLLFYPVQYEGEECSHNVFYTGAAVNQQAVPAVEYLMSKEGGGFKKFYLLGTDYVYPRTTNKILRAMLLA
;
A
#
# COMPACT_ATOMS: atom_id res chain seq x y z
N MET A 1 27.12 72.83 14.11
CA MET A 1 26.56 71.61 13.51
C MET A 1 27.23 70.44 14.24
N ALA A 2 26.62 70.02 15.34
CA ALA A 2 25.75 68.84 15.46
C ALA A 2 26.60 67.60 15.81
N ALA A 3 26.62 67.26 17.10
CA ALA A 3 27.26 66.06 17.62
C ALA A 3 26.34 64.86 17.39
N GLU A 4 26.82 63.83 16.70
CA GLU A 4 26.11 62.56 16.55
C GLU A 4 26.07 61.82 17.90
N SER A 5 24.87 61.68 18.45
CA SER A 5 24.62 60.88 19.65
C SER A 5 24.60 59.40 19.28
N GLY A 6 25.58 58.64 19.75
CA GLY A 6 25.60 57.17 19.62
C GLY A 6 24.44 56.50 20.37
N PRO A 7 24.10 55.25 20.00
CA PRO A 7 22.92 54.56 20.51
C PRO A 7 22.97 54.41 22.03
N SER A 8 21.82 54.63 22.67
CA SER A 8 21.68 54.56 24.12
C SER A 8 21.85 53.11 24.61
N ARG A 9 22.32 52.94 25.86
CA ARG A 9 22.48 51.62 26.49
C ARG A 9 21.21 50.75 26.42
N ARG A 10 20.03 51.38 26.38
CA ARG A 10 18.74 50.70 26.28
C ARG A 10 18.48 50.14 24.87
N GLU A 11 18.95 50.82 23.83
CA GLU A 11 18.86 50.34 22.44
C GLU A 11 19.85 49.19 22.18
N PHE A 12 21.05 49.27 22.74
CA PHE A 12 22.05 48.19 22.66
C PHE A 12 21.55 46.89 23.31
N LEU A 13 20.90 46.98 24.48
CA LEU A 13 20.31 45.83 25.17
C LEU A 13 19.10 45.25 24.43
N ALA A 14 18.27 46.09 23.79
CA ALA A 14 17.14 45.64 22.99
C ALA A 14 17.58 44.94 21.68
N GLN A 15 18.66 45.40 21.05
CA GLN A 15 19.24 44.76 19.85
C GLN A 15 19.92 43.43 20.18
N SER A 16 20.66 43.35 21.29
CA SER A 16 21.32 42.11 21.71
C SER A 16 20.32 41.01 22.15
N GLY A 17 19.20 41.37 22.78
CA GLY A 17 18.14 40.42 23.12
C GLY A 17 17.45 39.77 21.90
N ARG A 18 17.31 40.49 20.78
CA ARG A 18 16.68 39.99 19.54
C ARG A 18 17.57 39.01 18.77
N VAL A 19 18.89 39.20 18.79
CA VAL A 19 19.85 38.32 18.11
C VAL A 19 19.98 36.96 18.83
N VAL A 20 19.96 36.97 20.16
CA VAL A 20 20.05 35.75 20.98
C VAL A 20 18.78 34.89 20.87
N ALA A 21 17.60 35.51 20.80
CA ALA A 21 16.34 34.78 20.61
C ALA A 21 16.20 34.16 19.20
N GLY A 22 16.68 34.84 18.15
CA GLY A 22 16.61 34.34 16.77
C GLY A 22 17.58 33.18 16.48
N ALA A 23 18.79 33.22 17.04
CA ALA A 23 19.77 32.15 16.89
C ALA A 23 19.39 30.88 17.67
N GLY A 24 18.79 31.03 18.87
CA GLY A 24 18.35 29.91 19.69
C GLY A 24 17.24 29.08 19.04
N VAL A 25 16.26 29.74 18.41
CA VAL A 25 15.15 29.05 17.72
C VAL A 25 15.62 28.37 16.43
N ALA A 26 16.51 28.99 15.66
CA ALA A 26 17.08 28.38 14.46
C ALA A 26 17.99 27.17 14.78
N ALA A 27 18.76 27.24 15.86
CA ALA A 27 19.58 26.11 16.33
C ALA A 27 18.73 24.95 16.86
N LEU A 28 17.62 25.22 17.55
CA LEU A 28 16.68 24.19 18.02
C LEU A 28 15.91 23.52 16.86
N LEU A 29 15.46 24.29 15.87
CA LEU A 29 14.79 23.75 14.67
C LEU A 29 15.76 22.98 13.76
N GLY A 30 17.01 23.46 13.63
CA GLY A 30 18.07 22.76 12.91
C GLY A 30 18.46 21.44 13.59
N ASN A 31 18.50 21.41 14.93
CA ASN A 31 18.74 20.18 15.68
C ASN A 31 17.57 19.19 15.59
N LEU A 32 16.31 19.63 15.61
CA LEU A 32 15.18 18.70 15.49
C LEU A 32 15.21 17.90 14.17
N GLY A 33 15.59 18.53 13.06
CA GLY A 33 15.82 17.85 11.78
C GLY A 33 17.02 16.90 11.81
N GLY A 34 18.12 17.31 12.44
CA GLY A 34 19.32 16.48 12.60
C GLY A 34 19.11 15.27 13.52
N TRP A 35 18.32 15.40 14.58
CA TRP A 35 18.04 14.33 15.54
C TRP A 35 17.04 13.32 14.96
N ALA A 36 16.07 13.77 14.15
CA ALA A 36 15.18 12.87 13.41
C ALA A 36 15.94 12.05 12.34
N LEU A 37 16.92 12.66 11.65
CA LEU A 37 17.79 11.97 10.69
C LEU A 37 18.80 11.05 11.38
N SER A 38 19.38 11.47 12.51
CA SER A 38 20.35 10.66 13.27
C SER A 38 19.68 9.48 14.01
N TYR A 39 18.44 9.61 14.45
CA TYR A 39 17.65 8.51 15.04
C TYR A 39 17.34 7.39 14.04
N ALA A 40 17.46 7.69 12.74
CA ALA A 40 17.17 6.76 11.65
C ALA A 40 18.41 6.13 11.03
N ALA A 41 19.58 6.76 11.12
CA ALA A 41 20.84 6.25 10.57
C ALA A 41 21.28 4.90 11.18
N ASP A 42 20.90 4.64 12.44
CA ASP A 42 21.25 3.41 13.17
C ASP A 42 20.20 2.29 13.08
N LYS A 43 19.11 2.48 12.30
CA LYS A 43 18.02 1.51 12.23
C LYS A 43 18.04 0.72 10.93
N GLU A 44 17.96 -0.61 11.05
CA GLU A 44 17.86 -1.51 9.90
C GLU A 44 16.69 -1.10 8.97
N PRO A 45 16.83 -1.29 7.64
CA PRO A 45 15.76 -1.06 6.69
C PRO A 45 14.48 -1.84 7.03
N ILE A 46 13.33 -1.30 6.66
CA ILE A 46 12.05 -2.00 6.76
C ILE A 46 11.90 -2.89 5.53
N LYS A 47 11.96 -4.21 5.71
CA LYS A 47 11.74 -5.15 4.61
C LYS A 47 10.25 -5.26 4.28
N ILE A 48 9.90 -5.18 3.01
CA ILE A 48 8.56 -5.51 2.51
C ILE A 48 8.66 -6.62 1.46
N GLY A 49 7.68 -7.52 1.42
CA GLY A 49 7.60 -8.58 0.42
C GLY A 49 6.81 -8.14 -0.80
N ILE A 50 7.28 -8.54 -1.98
CA ILE A 50 6.56 -8.39 -3.24
C ILE A 50 6.35 -9.77 -3.84
N LEU A 51 5.11 -10.25 -3.80
CA LEU A 51 4.72 -11.60 -4.18
C LEU A 51 3.83 -11.56 -5.44
N HIS A 52 4.49 -11.44 -6.59
CA HIS A 52 3.86 -11.33 -7.91
C HIS A 52 4.54 -12.27 -8.89
N SER A 53 3.76 -12.91 -9.76
CA SER A 53 4.26 -13.76 -10.84
C SER A 53 5.11 -12.93 -11.81
N LEU A 54 6.41 -13.22 -11.90
CA LEU A 54 7.32 -12.61 -12.87
C LEU A 54 7.61 -13.55 -14.05
N SER A 55 7.20 -14.80 -13.90
CA SER A 55 7.15 -15.81 -14.95
C SER A 55 5.80 -16.56 -14.94
N GLY A 56 5.59 -17.40 -15.96
CA GLY A 56 4.34 -18.11 -16.16
C GLY A 56 3.24 -17.25 -16.80
N THR A 57 2.01 -17.76 -16.78
CA THR A 57 0.87 -17.21 -17.54
C THR A 57 0.41 -15.84 -17.07
N MET A 58 0.65 -15.48 -15.80
CA MET A 58 0.25 -14.19 -15.22
C MET A 58 1.35 -13.12 -15.25
N ALA A 59 2.56 -13.44 -15.73
CA ALA A 59 3.69 -12.51 -15.74
C ALA A 59 3.37 -11.18 -16.43
N ILE A 60 2.67 -11.22 -17.57
CA ILE A 60 2.32 -10.01 -18.34
C ILE A 60 1.49 -9.01 -17.53
N SER A 61 0.62 -9.50 -16.64
CA SER A 61 -0.22 -8.66 -15.79
C SER A 61 0.51 -8.24 -14.52
N GLU A 62 1.25 -9.17 -13.91
CA GLU A 62 1.78 -9.02 -12.56
C GLU A 62 3.13 -8.29 -12.50
N VAL A 63 3.91 -8.26 -13.59
CA VAL A 63 5.17 -7.48 -13.66
C VAL A 63 4.92 -5.98 -13.40
N SER A 64 3.86 -5.43 -13.99
CA SER A 64 3.49 -4.02 -13.81
C SER A 64 3.16 -3.70 -12.35
N LEU A 65 2.56 -4.64 -11.61
CA LEU A 65 2.26 -4.45 -10.18
C LEU A 65 3.54 -4.38 -9.36
N LYS A 66 4.49 -5.29 -9.61
CA LYS A 66 5.82 -5.24 -8.98
C LYS A 66 6.52 -3.92 -9.31
N ASP A 67 6.49 -3.46 -10.56
CA ASP A 67 7.12 -2.20 -10.95
C ASP A 67 6.51 -0.98 -10.23
N VAL A 68 5.19 -0.92 -10.08
CA VAL A 68 4.52 0.16 -9.34
C VAL A 68 4.91 0.16 -7.85
N VAL A 69 5.01 -1.01 -7.22
CA VAL A 69 5.47 -1.10 -5.82
C VAL A 69 6.92 -0.64 -5.69
N LEU A 70 7.80 -1.03 -6.61
CA LEU A 70 9.20 -0.58 -6.62
C LEU A 70 9.31 0.94 -6.82
N MET A 71 8.54 1.51 -7.75
CA MET A 71 8.47 2.96 -7.96
C MET A 71 8.02 3.69 -6.68
N ALA A 72 6.97 3.20 -6.01
CA ALA A 72 6.51 3.79 -4.75
C ALA A 72 7.57 3.69 -3.64
N VAL A 73 8.29 2.56 -3.56
CA VAL A 73 9.40 2.38 -2.62
C VAL A 73 10.51 3.39 -2.89
N GLU A 74 10.90 3.59 -4.15
CA GLU A 74 11.92 4.58 -4.54
C GLU A 74 11.50 5.99 -4.15
N GLU A 75 10.27 6.39 -4.46
CA GLU A 75 9.74 7.72 -4.10
C GLU A 75 9.70 7.95 -2.58
N ILE A 76 9.23 6.97 -1.82
CA ILE A 76 9.16 7.06 -0.35
C ILE A 76 10.57 7.13 0.23
N ASN A 77 11.49 6.30 -0.27
CA ASN A 77 12.88 6.32 0.16
C ASN A 77 13.55 7.64 -0.18
N ALA A 78 13.32 8.22 -1.35
CA ALA A 78 13.84 9.53 -1.72
C ALA A 78 13.37 10.64 -0.77
N LYS A 79 12.16 10.51 -0.21
CA LYS A 79 11.57 11.42 0.80
C LYS A 79 11.99 11.13 2.25
N GLY A 80 13.00 10.27 2.46
CA GLY A 80 13.53 9.95 3.79
C GLY A 80 13.00 8.64 4.39
N GLY A 81 12.20 7.87 3.66
CA GLY A 81 11.68 6.58 4.12
C GLY A 81 10.53 6.72 5.13
N VAL A 82 10.25 5.64 5.86
CA VAL A 82 9.18 5.60 6.86
C VAL A 82 9.78 5.81 8.24
N MET A 83 9.41 6.92 8.90
CA MET A 83 10.00 7.33 10.18
C MET A 83 11.55 7.35 10.12
N GLY A 84 12.07 7.83 8.98
CA GLY A 84 13.51 7.90 8.67
C GLY A 84 14.15 6.59 8.17
N ARG A 85 13.46 5.43 8.29
CA ARG A 85 14.00 4.13 7.86
C ARG A 85 13.69 3.88 6.40
N LYS A 86 14.71 3.47 5.63
CA LYS A 86 14.51 3.06 4.22
C LYS A 86 13.70 1.77 4.14
N ILE A 87 12.87 1.67 3.12
CA ILE A 87 12.17 0.46 2.73
C ILE A 87 13.11 -0.38 1.85
N GLN A 88 13.21 -1.68 2.15
CA GLN A 88 13.94 -2.66 1.36
C GLN A 88 12.95 -3.67 0.76
N PRO A 89 12.71 -3.65 -0.56
CA PRO A 89 11.82 -4.61 -1.19
C PRO A 89 12.50 -5.99 -1.32
N VAL A 90 11.77 -7.05 -1.00
CA VAL A 90 12.14 -8.45 -1.23
C VAL A 90 11.17 -9.03 -2.24
N VAL A 91 11.66 -9.22 -3.47
CA VAL A 91 10.85 -9.69 -4.60
C VAL A 91 11.01 -11.19 -4.76
N VAL A 92 9.89 -11.91 -4.89
CA VAL A 92 9.87 -13.35 -5.13
C VAL A 92 8.92 -13.69 -6.27
N ASP A 93 9.33 -14.63 -7.13
CA ASP A 93 8.55 -15.08 -8.28
C ASP A 93 7.89 -16.46 -7.98
N PRO A 94 6.56 -16.53 -7.88
CA PRO A 94 5.82 -17.78 -7.75
C PRO A 94 5.45 -18.42 -9.10
N ALA A 95 5.88 -17.85 -10.24
CA ALA A 95 5.74 -18.43 -11.58
C ALA A 95 4.31 -18.81 -12.01
N SER A 96 3.30 -18.06 -11.55
CA SER A 96 1.88 -18.38 -11.76
C SER A 96 1.47 -19.76 -11.23
N ASN A 97 2.20 -20.30 -10.27
CA ASN A 97 1.94 -21.59 -9.63
C ASN A 97 1.47 -21.38 -8.19
N TRP A 98 0.29 -21.90 -7.89
CA TRP A 98 -0.40 -21.61 -6.62
C TRP A 98 0.25 -22.25 -5.40
N ASP A 99 0.92 -23.38 -5.56
CA ASP A 99 1.70 -24.00 -4.49
C ASP A 99 2.97 -23.19 -4.21
N LEU A 100 3.65 -22.74 -5.27
CA LEU A 100 4.79 -21.83 -5.14
C LEU A 100 4.39 -20.50 -4.49
N PHE A 101 3.18 -19.98 -4.72
CA PHE A 101 2.68 -18.80 -3.99
C PHE A 101 2.72 -19.03 -2.48
N ALA A 102 2.22 -20.17 -2.00
CA ALA A 102 2.21 -20.50 -0.58
C ALA A 102 3.64 -20.71 -0.02
N GLU A 103 4.52 -21.33 -0.79
CA GLU A 103 5.94 -21.49 -0.42
C GLU A 103 6.67 -20.16 -0.34
N LYS A 104 6.52 -19.28 -1.35
CA LYS A 104 7.11 -17.95 -1.37
C LYS A 104 6.54 -17.04 -0.29
N ALA A 105 5.27 -17.16 0.05
CA ALA A 105 4.71 -16.48 1.22
C ALA A 105 5.39 -16.93 2.52
N LYS A 106 5.64 -18.23 2.72
CA LYS A 106 6.40 -18.73 3.89
C LYS A 106 7.82 -18.19 3.90
N GLN A 107 8.49 -18.15 2.75
CA GLN A 107 9.84 -17.58 2.62
C GLN A 107 9.85 -16.12 3.11
N LEU A 108 8.95 -15.29 2.56
CA LEU A 108 8.86 -13.87 2.90
C LEU A 108 8.62 -13.64 4.40
N LEU A 109 7.70 -14.39 5.01
CA LEU A 109 7.33 -14.19 6.41
C LEU A 109 8.35 -14.80 7.39
N LEU A 110 8.84 -16.02 7.13
CA LEU A 110 9.62 -16.78 8.11
C LEU A 110 11.13 -16.64 7.95
N VAL A 111 11.60 -16.48 6.71
CA VAL A 111 13.03 -16.38 6.39
C VAL A 111 13.42 -14.91 6.23
N ASP A 112 12.77 -14.22 5.31
CA ASP A 112 13.10 -12.82 4.99
C ASP A 112 12.61 -11.85 6.08
N LYS A 113 11.64 -12.27 6.89
CA LYS A 113 11.03 -11.53 8.00
C LYS A 113 10.53 -10.15 7.56
N VAL A 114 9.81 -10.11 6.44
CA VAL A 114 9.22 -8.87 5.93
C VAL A 114 8.10 -8.39 6.85
N ALA A 115 7.95 -7.07 6.97
CA ALA A 115 6.93 -6.46 7.82
C ALA A 115 5.52 -6.57 7.22
N VAL A 116 5.43 -6.60 5.88
CA VAL A 116 4.19 -6.66 5.11
C VAL A 116 4.48 -7.21 3.73
N VAL A 117 3.49 -7.85 3.10
CA VAL A 117 3.57 -8.33 1.72
C VAL A 117 2.55 -7.59 0.86
N PHE A 118 3.00 -7.11 -0.30
CA PHE A 118 2.14 -6.66 -1.40
C PHE A 118 2.16 -7.75 -2.46
N GLY A 119 1.02 -8.30 -2.81
CA GLY A 119 1.04 -9.44 -3.72
C GLY A 119 -0.28 -10.07 -4.02
N CYS A 120 -0.18 -11.13 -4.82
CA CYS A 120 -1.29 -11.84 -5.46
C CYS A 120 -2.06 -10.98 -6.47
N TRP A 121 -2.60 -11.64 -7.49
CA TRP A 121 -3.44 -11.01 -8.51
C TRP A 121 -4.69 -11.83 -8.81
N THR A 122 -4.65 -13.15 -8.64
CA THR A 122 -5.83 -13.97 -8.83
C THR A 122 -6.44 -14.32 -7.48
N SER A 123 -7.75 -14.51 -7.46
CA SER A 123 -8.44 -14.98 -6.25
C SER A 123 -7.89 -16.33 -5.77
N VAL A 124 -7.41 -17.17 -6.69
CA VAL A 124 -6.77 -18.45 -6.36
C VAL A 124 -5.43 -18.22 -5.66
N SER A 125 -4.56 -17.36 -6.20
CA SER A 125 -3.26 -17.09 -5.55
C SER A 125 -3.45 -16.53 -4.14
N ARG A 126 -4.44 -15.63 -3.96
CA ARG A 126 -4.82 -15.12 -2.64
C ARG A 126 -5.29 -16.24 -1.71
N LYS A 127 -6.21 -17.11 -2.18
CA LYS A 127 -6.71 -18.25 -1.38
C LYS A 127 -5.58 -19.18 -0.97
N SER A 128 -4.60 -19.41 -1.84
CA SER A 128 -3.45 -20.28 -1.56
C SER A 128 -2.54 -19.74 -0.46
N VAL A 129 -2.36 -18.43 -0.40
CA VAL A 129 -1.49 -17.82 0.63
C VAL A 129 -2.21 -17.54 1.94
N LEU A 130 -3.54 -17.39 1.93
CA LEU A 130 -4.32 -16.98 3.11
C LEU A 130 -4.01 -17.79 4.38
N PRO A 131 -3.97 -19.15 4.35
CA PRO A 131 -3.64 -19.93 5.55
C PRO A 131 -2.22 -19.67 6.07
N VAL A 132 -1.28 -19.31 5.20
CA VAL A 132 0.10 -18.95 5.57
C VAL A 132 0.11 -17.61 6.31
N PHE A 133 -0.62 -16.61 5.81
CA PHE A 133 -0.69 -15.31 6.47
C PHE A 133 -1.39 -15.38 7.82
N GLU A 134 -2.52 -16.08 7.91
CA GLU A 134 -3.26 -16.24 9.16
C GLU A 134 -2.44 -16.99 10.22
N LYS A 135 -1.82 -18.11 9.85
CA LYS A 135 -1.01 -18.92 10.79
C LYS A 135 0.17 -18.15 11.36
N ASN A 136 0.77 -17.27 10.57
CA ASN A 136 2.00 -16.56 10.94
C ASN A 136 1.76 -15.10 11.34
N SER A 137 0.49 -14.69 11.51
CA SER A 137 0.11 -13.30 11.79
C SER A 137 0.74 -12.30 10.81
N GLY A 138 0.94 -12.72 9.55
CA GLY A 138 1.51 -11.88 8.51
C GLY A 138 0.48 -10.87 8.00
N LEU A 139 0.95 -9.84 7.30
CA LEU A 139 0.07 -8.85 6.69
C LEU A 139 0.18 -8.87 5.16
N LEU A 140 -0.96 -9.01 4.49
CA LEU A 140 -1.07 -9.00 3.03
C LEU A 140 -1.90 -7.80 2.57
N PHE A 141 -1.36 -7.00 1.65
CA PHE A 141 -2.11 -6.05 0.84
C PHE A 141 -2.43 -6.70 -0.51
N TYR A 142 -3.72 -6.93 -0.74
CA TYR A 142 -4.23 -7.53 -1.97
C TYR A 142 -4.82 -6.45 -2.89
N PRO A 143 -4.22 -6.20 -4.06
CA PRO A 143 -4.45 -4.97 -4.81
C PRO A 143 -5.71 -4.96 -5.70
N VAL A 144 -6.29 -6.13 -6.00
CA VAL A 144 -7.28 -6.27 -7.08
C VAL A 144 -8.69 -6.54 -6.55
N GLN A 145 -9.69 -6.26 -7.39
CA GLN A 145 -11.08 -6.62 -7.15
C GLN A 145 -11.24 -8.11 -6.83
N TYR A 146 -12.20 -8.43 -5.98
CA TYR A 146 -12.47 -9.81 -5.55
C TYR A 146 -13.93 -10.04 -5.23
N GLU A 147 -14.23 -11.27 -4.81
CA GLU A 147 -15.60 -11.75 -4.64
C GLU A 147 -16.32 -11.12 -3.43
N GLY A 148 -15.59 -10.65 -2.42
CA GLY A 148 -16.17 -10.13 -1.17
C GLY A 148 -16.54 -11.21 -0.15
N GLU A 149 -16.26 -12.49 -0.42
CA GLU A 149 -16.65 -13.59 0.48
C GLU A 149 -15.62 -13.89 1.58
N GLU A 150 -14.38 -13.43 1.43
CA GLU A 150 -13.34 -13.63 2.45
C GLU A 150 -13.20 -12.44 3.37
N CYS A 151 -13.09 -12.75 4.66
CA CYS A 151 -12.84 -11.82 5.74
C CYS A 151 -11.69 -12.37 6.59
N SER A 152 -10.55 -11.67 6.59
CA SER A 152 -9.37 -12.04 7.38
C SER A 152 -8.73 -10.80 7.98
N HIS A 153 -8.35 -10.88 9.25
CA HIS A 153 -7.63 -9.79 9.94
C HIS A 153 -6.23 -9.55 9.36
N ASN A 154 -5.71 -10.52 8.62
CA ASN A 154 -4.37 -10.51 8.06
C ASN A 154 -4.31 -9.99 6.62
N VAL A 155 -5.45 -9.63 6.02
CA VAL A 155 -5.53 -9.21 4.61
C VAL A 155 -6.25 -7.88 4.50
N PHE A 156 -5.55 -6.88 3.96
CA PHE A 156 -6.12 -5.63 3.51
C PHE A 156 -6.50 -5.76 2.03
N TYR A 157 -7.80 -5.70 1.77
CA TYR A 157 -8.37 -5.68 0.42
C TYR A 157 -8.50 -4.23 -0.04
N THR A 158 -7.78 -3.85 -1.09
CA THR A 158 -7.83 -2.47 -1.61
C THR A 158 -8.66 -2.34 -2.89
N GLY A 159 -9.05 -3.46 -3.51
CA GLY A 159 -9.92 -3.48 -4.68
C GLY A 159 -11.41 -3.52 -4.32
N ALA A 160 -12.25 -3.17 -5.29
CA ALA A 160 -13.70 -3.21 -5.13
C ALA A 160 -14.22 -4.64 -4.97
N ALA A 161 -15.18 -4.84 -4.07
CA ALA A 161 -15.97 -6.06 -3.99
C ALA A 161 -17.17 -6.01 -4.96
N VAL A 162 -17.85 -7.14 -5.15
CA VAL A 162 -18.96 -7.28 -6.12
C VAL A 162 -20.08 -6.24 -5.89
N ASN A 163 -20.37 -5.90 -4.63
CA ASN A 163 -21.34 -4.87 -4.24
C ASN A 163 -20.91 -3.43 -4.58
N GLN A 164 -19.63 -3.19 -4.90
CA GLN A 164 -19.10 -1.88 -5.24
C GLN A 164 -18.85 -1.70 -6.74
N GLN A 165 -19.06 -2.75 -7.55
CA GLN A 165 -18.83 -2.71 -9.00
C GLN A 165 -19.99 -3.30 -9.79
N ALA A 166 -20.29 -4.58 -9.59
CA ALA A 166 -21.14 -5.34 -10.49
C ALA A 166 -22.62 -5.16 -10.13
N VAL A 167 -22.92 -5.10 -8.83
CA VAL A 167 -24.26 -4.77 -8.35
C VAL A 167 -24.69 -3.38 -8.84
N PRO A 168 -23.93 -2.29 -8.60
CA PRO A 168 -24.26 -0.97 -9.15
C PRO A 168 -24.39 -0.95 -10.67
N ALA A 169 -23.53 -1.68 -11.39
CA ALA A 169 -23.59 -1.74 -12.84
C ALA A 169 -24.89 -2.39 -13.33
N VAL A 170 -25.31 -3.50 -12.69
CA VAL A 170 -26.56 -4.17 -13.04
C VAL A 170 -27.78 -3.34 -12.62
N GLU A 171 -27.77 -2.72 -11.44
CA GLU A 171 -28.82 -1.79 -11.00
C GLU A 171 -28.98 -0.62 -11.97
N TYR A 172 -27.87 -0.04 -12.43
CA TYR A 172 -27.90 1.01 -13.45
C TYR A 172 -28.59 0.52 -14.73
N LEU A 173 -28.21 -0.65 -15.26
CA LEU A 173 -28.82 -1.23 -16.47
C LEU A 173 -30.33 -1.53 -16.31
N MET A 174 -30.78 -1.86 -15.10
CA MET A 174 -32.20 -2.06 -14.79
C MET A 174 -32.99 -0.75 -14.67
N SER A 175 -32.32 0.36 -14.39
CA SER A 175 -32.95 1.68 -14.26
C SER A 175 -33.48 2.20 -15.60
N LYS A 176 -34.38 3.19 -15.56
CA LYS A 176 -34.86 3.87 -16.77
C LYS A 176 -33.72 4.53 -17.55
N GLU A 177 -32.74 5.09 -16.86
CA GLU A 177 -31.59 5.78 -17.46
C GLU A 177 -30.64 4.79 -18.15
N GLY A 178 -30.43 3.61 -17.57
CA GLY A 178 -29.57 2.57 -18.13
C GLY A 178 -30.24 1.63 -19.13
N GLY A 179 -31.52 1.86 -19.49
CA GLY A 179 -32.22 1.16 -20.57
C GLY A 179 -33.32 0.19 -20.14
N GLY A 180 -33.57 0.02 -18.83
CA GLY A 180 -34.69 -0.77 -18.32
C GLY A 180 -34.60 -2.27 -18.63
N PHE A 181 -33.38 -2.80 -18.70
CA PHE A 181 -33.13 -4.20 -19.08
C PHE A 181 -33.71 -5.18 -18.05
N LYS A 182 -34.32 -6.26 -18.54
CA LYS A 182 -34.96 -7.31 -17.71
C LYS A 182 -34.38 -8.71 -17.91
N LYS A 183 -33.54 -8.88 -18.93
CA LYS A 183 -32.93 -10.17 -19.29
C LYS A 183 -31.43 -10.01 -19.28
N PHE A 184 -30.76 -10.82 -18.47
CA PHE A 184 -29.32 -10.79 -18.30
C PHE A 184 -28.72 -12.16 -18.62
N TYR A 185 -27.58 -12.15 -19.29
CA TYR A 185 -26.75 -13.33 -19.52
C TYR A 185 -25.43 -13.13 -18.78
N LEU A 186 -25.15 -14.01 -17.82
CA LEU A 186 -23.97 -13.93 -16.97
C LEU A 186 -22.87 -14.81 -17.57
N LEU A 187 -21.94 -14.19 -18.30
CA LEU A 187 -20.82 -14.85 -18.97
C LEU A 187 -19.53 -14.66 -18.17
N GLY A 188 -18.70 -15.70 -18.09
CA GLY A 188 -17.42 -15.62 -17.40
C GLY A 188 -16.54 -16.83 -17.68
N THR A 189 -15.23 -16.67 -17.51
CA THR A 189 -14.25 -17.77 -17.62
C THR A 189 -14.39 -18.74 -16.44
N ASP A 190 -13.88 -19.97 -16.59
CA ASP A 190 -14.06 -20.99 -15.56
C ASP A 190 -13.04 -20.87 -14.40
N TYR A 191 -13.19 -19.83 -13.57
CA TYR A 191 -12.43 -19.69 -12.32
C TYR A 191 -13.24 -18.98 -11.22
N VAL A 192 -12.61 -18.82 -10.04
CA VAL A 192 -13.25 -18.35 -8.80
C VAL A 192 -14.07 -17.06 -8.97
N TYR A 193 -13.47 -15.99 -9.50
CA TYR A 193 -14.10 -14.68 -9.56
C TYR A 193 -15.41 -14.64 -10.37
N PRO A 194 -15.43 -15.03 -11.66
CA PRO A 194 -16.65 -15.04 -12.43
C PRO A 194 -17.69 -16.03 -11.89
N ARG A 195 -17.28 -17.21 -11.38
CA ARG A 195 -18.25 -18.16 -10.78
C ARG A 195 -18.95 -17.55 -9.58
N THR A 196 -18.21 -16.96 -8.64
CA THR A 196 -18.77 -16.37 -7.43
C THR A 196 -19.55 -15.10 -7.73
N THR A 197 -19.01 -14.21 -8.58
CA THR A 197 -19.70 -12.99 -9.00
C THR A 197 -21.02 -13.31 -9.68
N ASN A 198 -21.06 -14.29 -10.60
CA ASN A 198 -22.29 -14.69 -11.27
C ASN A 198 -23.31 -15.30 -10.29
N LYS A 199 -22.84 -16.03 -9.27
CA LYS A 199 -23.73 -16.54 -8.22
C LYS A 199 -24.38 -15.39 -7.43
N ILE A 200 -23.61 -14.37 -7.05
CA ILE A 200 -24.11 -13.17 -6.35
C ILE A 200 -25.11 -12.41 -7.22
N LEU A 201 -24.73 -12.10 -8.47
CA LEU A 201 -25.61 -11.38 -9.40
C LEU A 201 -26.87 -12.17 -9.73
N ARG A 202 -26.79 -13.49 -9.88
CA ARG A 202 -27.96 -14.34 -10.11
C ARG A 202 -28.92 -14.29 -8.94
N ALA A 203 -28.43 -14.30 -7.70
CA ALA A 203 -29.27 -14.17 -6.53
C ALA A 203 -29.97 -12.80 -6.50
N MET A 204 -29.24 -11.72 -6.80
CA MET A 204 -29.78 -10.36 -6.89
C MET A 204 -30.86 -10.22 -7.97
N LEU A 205 -30.62 -10.77 -9.18
CA LEU A 205 -31.55 -10.69 -10.31
C LEU A 205 -32.82 -11.53 -10.15
N LEU A 206 -32.82 -12.46 -9.18
CA LEU A 206 -33.96 -13.31 -8.85
C LEU A 206 -34.73 -12.85 -7.60
N ALA A 207 -34.21 -11.85 -6.88
CA ALA A 207 -34.87 -11.25 -5.72
C ALA A 207 -35.98 -10.28 -6.15
#